data_AF-A0A930E8U3-F1
#
_entry.id   AF-A0A930E8U3-F1
#
_cell.length_a   1.000
_cell.length_b   1.000
_cell.length_c   1.000
_cell.angle_alpha   90.00
_cell.angle_beta   90.00
_cell.angle_gamma   90.00
#
_symmetry.space_group_name_H-M   'P 1'
#
loop_
_entity.id
_entity.type
_entity.pdbx_description
1 polymer ?
#
loop_
_entity_poly.entity_id
_entity_poly.type
_entity_poly.pdbx_seq_one_letter_code
_entity_poly.pdbx_strand_id
1 'polypeptide(L)'
;SSRSVLGIKHNETDTKLLKSDADYKFYVGQRLSAFFGNIGMGGTYGELELFLNGVKRSVRNGYSILTALKSSSTLGYGFQWSNTFENEYMDYNNYKGAIRSKVESLFRWTYELGRN
;
A
#
# COMPACT_ATOMS: atom_id res chain seq x y z
N SER A 1 8.15 15.75 -2.24
CA SER A 1 8.36 15.04 -3.52
C SER A 1 7.04 14.40 -3.94
N SER A 2 6.76 14.32 -5.25
CA SER A 2 5.54 13.67 -5.78
C SER A 2 5.90 12.71 -6.90
N ARG A 3 5.22 11.57 -6.96
CA ARG A 3 5.41 10.55 -7.99
C ARG A 3 4.07 9.98 -8.43
N SER A 4 3.77 10.08 -9.72
CA SER A 4 2.61 9.41 -10.30
C SER A 4 2.96 7.96 -10.65
N VAL A 5 2.01 7.05 -10.48
CA VAL A 5 2.17 5.62 -10.71
C VAL A 5 1.01 5.14 -11.59
N LEU A 6 1.34 4.44 -12.66
CA LEU A 6 0.39 3.81 -13.58
C LEU A 6 0.79 2.35 -13.72
N GLY A 7 -0.17 1.44 -13.71
CA GLY A 7 0.13 0.03 -13.95
C GLY A 7 -1.11 -0.82 -14.17
N ILE A 8 -0.85 -2.03 -14.65
CA ILE A 8 -1.86 -3.06 -14.86
C ILE A 8 -1.38 -4.30 -14.11
N LYS A 9 -2.24 -4.85 -13.27
CA LYS A 9 -2.02 -6.11 -12.58
C LYS A 9 -2.97 -7.15 -13.16
N HIS A 10 -2.40 -8.24 -13.64
CA HIS A 10 -3.13 -9.42 -14.10
C HIS A 10 -3.04 -10.49 -13.02
N ASN A 11 -4.16 -11.13 -12.71
CA ASN A 11 -4.19 -12.26 -11.79
C ASN A 11 -5.03 -13.38 -12.42
N GLU A 12 -4.39 -14.49 -12.76
CA GLU A 12 -5.07 -15.72 -13.15
C GLU A 12 -5.20 -16.59 -11.91
N THR A 13 -6.43 -16.92 -11.53
CA THR A 13 -6.67 -17.91 -10.47
C THR A 13 -7.15 -19.19 -11.14
N ASP A 14 -6.25 -20.14 -11.35
CA ASP A 14 -6.57 -21.46 -11.91
C ASP A 14 -6.87 -22.43 -10.76
N THR A 15 -8.08 -22.37 -10.20
CA THR A 15 -8.57 -23.39 -9.27
C THR A 15 -9.59 -24.25 -10.00
N LYS A 16 -9.30 -25.56 -10.09
CA LYS A 16 -10.03 -26.61 -10.83
C LYS A 16 -11.57 -26.71 -10.60
N LEU A 17 -12.15 -25.85 -9.77
CA LEU A 17 -13.56 -25.85 -9.38
C LEU A 17 -14.35 -24.61 -9.87
N LEU A 18 -13.69 -23.57 -10.37
CA LEU A 18 -14.34 -22.36 -10.91
C LEU A 18 -13.74 -22.06 -12.27
N LYS A 19 -14.60 -21.72 -13.24
CA LYS A 19 -14.22 -21.23 -14.57
C LYS A 19 -13.05 -20.24 -14.46
N SER A 20 -12.10 -20.33 -15.37
CA SER A 20 -10.96 -19.42 -15.52
C SER A 20 -11.40 -17.96 -15.35
N ASP A 21 -11.14 -17.40 -14.16
CA ASP A 21 -11.42 -16.01 -13.84
C ASP A 21 -10.14 -15.20 -14.07
N ALA A 22 -10.06 -14.62 -15.28
CA ALA A 22 -8.98 -13.70 -15.64
C ALA A 22 -9.30 -12.31 -15.06
N ASP A 23 -8.62 -11.96 -13.98
CA ASP A 23 -8.85 -10.71 -13.26
C ASP A 23 -7.83 -9.66 -13.69
N TYR A 24 -8.34 -8.58 -14.28
CA TYR A 24 -7.52 -7.43 -14.65
C TYR A 24 -7.81 -6.28 -13.70
N LYS A 25 -6.78 -5.79 -13.01
CA LYS A 25 -6.85 -4.57 -12.19
C LYS A 25 -5.92 -3.53 -12.80
N PHE A 26 -6.49 -2.52 -13.46
CA PHE A 26 -5.72 -1.33 -13.80
C PHE A 26 -5.65 -0.42 -12.58
N TYR A 27 -4.53 0.28 -12.38
CA TYR A 27 -4.37 1.21 -11.29
C TYR A 27 -3.64 2.47 -11.73
N VAL A 28 -4.16 3.60 -11.27
CA VAL A 28 -3.57 4.93 -11.43
C VAL A 28 -3.48 5.54 -10.05
N GLY A 29 -2.34 6.10 -9.69
CA GLY A 29 -2.19 6.71 -8.39
C GLY A 29 -1.14 7.79 -8.31
N GLN A 30 -1.20 8.50 -7.19
CA GLN A 30 -0.28 9.56 -6.85
C GLN A 30 0.30 9.25 -5.48
N ARG A 31 1.63 9.25 -5.40
CA ARG A 31 2.37 9.24 -4.16
C ARG A 31 2.91 10.63 -3.87
N LEU A 32 2.70 11.09 -2.64
CA LEU A 32 3.26 12.30 -2.08
C LEU A 32 4.16 11.89 -0.93
N SER A 33 5.40 12.35 -0.94
CA SER A 33 6.39 11.98 0.06
C SER A 33 7.02 13.24 0.65
N ALA A 34 7.14 13.28 1.97
CA ALA A 34 7.74 14.37 2.72
C ALA A 34 8.75 13.82 3.75
N PHE A 35 9.84 14.55 3.93
CA PHE A 35 10.83 14.26 4.96
C PHE A 35 10.85 15.39 5.98
N PHE A 36 10.79 15.02 7.25
CA PHE A 36 10.77 15.90 8.40
C PHE A 36 12.05 15.65 9.21
N GLY A 37 13.08 16.46 8.95
CA GLY A 37 14.38 16.33 9.62
C GLY A 37 14.36 16.67 11.11
N ASN A 38 13.33 17.39 11.59
CA ASN A 38 13.22 17.86 12.97
C ASN A 38 12.43 16.90 13.88
N ILE A 39 11.97 15.75 13.36
CA ILE A 39 11.18 14.76 14.11
C ILE A 39 12.00 13.47 14.18
N GLY A 40 12.36 13.04 15.40
CA GLY A 40 13.25 11.89 15.63
C GLY A 40 14.74 12.20 15.42
N MET A 41 15.62 11.40 16.01
CA MET A 41 17.08 11.62 15.96
C MET A 41 17.69 11.41 14.56
N GLY A 42 17.00 10.73 13.64
CA GLY A 42 17.43 10.54 12.24
C GLY A 42 16.40 10.98 11.21
N GLY A 43 15.41 11.79 11.63
CA GLY A 43 14.32 12.26 10.79
C GLY A 43 13.16 11.26 10.62
N THR A 44 12.01 11.83 10.25
CA THR A 44 10.79 11.09 9.94
C THR A 44 10.44 11.27 8.47
N TYR A 45 10.13 10.17 7.81
CA TYR A 45 9.63 10.14 6.46
C TYR A 45 8.13 9.82 6.48
N GLY A 46 7.34 10.62 5.75
CA GLY A 46 5.91 10.42 5.58
C GLY A 46 5.55 10.25 4.11
N GLU A 47 4.68 9.30 3.80
CA GLU A 47 4.13 9.10 2.47
C GLU A 47 2.61 9.02 2.51
N LEU A 48 1.96 9.74 1.61
CA LEU A 48 0.55 9.59 1.30
C LEU A 48 0.43 9.03 -0.12
N GLU A 49 -0.27 7.93 -0.28
CA GLU A 49 -0.56 7.30 -1.56
C GLU A 49 -2.07 7.27 -1.79
N LEU A 50 -2.50 7.66 -2.98
CA LEU A 50 -3.88 7.53 -3.44
C LEU A 50 -3.87 6.74 -4.74
N PHE A 51 -4.62 5.66 -4.81
CA PHE A 51 -4.78 4.83 -6.01
C PHE A 51 -6.24 4.65 -6.36
N LEU A 52 -6.56 4.89 -7.63
CA LEU A 52 -7.81 4.55 -8.28
C LEU A 52 -7.58 3.29 -9.10
N ASN A 53 -8.38 2.27 -8.82
CA ASN A 53 -8.29 0.99 -9.49
C ASN A 53 -9.60 0.69 -10.21
N GLY A 54 -9.54 0.27 -11.47
CA GLY A 54 -10.67 -0.40 -12.09
C GLY A 54 -10.41 -1.89 -12.20
N VAL A 55 -11.39 -2.66 -11.79
CA VAL A 55 -11.32 -4.11 -11.65
C VAL A 55 -12.27 -4.73 -12.65
N LYS A 56 -11.72 -5.47 -13.62
CA LYS A 56 -12.47 -6.38 -14.47
C LYS A 56 -12.37 -7.78 -13.87
N ARG A 57 -13.53 -8.34 -13.52
CA ARG A 57 -13.66 -9.65 -12.87
C ARG A 57 -14.80 -10.41 -13.52
N SER A 58 -14.78 -11.72 -13.41
CA SER A 58 -15.80 -12.57 -14.04
C SER A 58 -17.21 -12.43 -13.48
N VAL A 59 -17.36 -12.12 -12.18
CA VAL A 59 -18.69 -11.97 -11.55
C VAL A 59 -19.25 -10.56 -11.77
N ARG A 60 -18.48 -9.53 -11.40
CA ARG A 60 -18.89 -8.14 -11.57
C ARG A 60 -17.69 -7.22 -11.64
N ASN A 61 -17.61 -6.47 -12.73
CA ASN A 61 -16.67 -5.37 -12.86
C ASN A 61 -16.98 -4.27 -11.83
N GLY A 62 -15.98 -3.46 -11.54
CA GLY A 62 -16.15 -2.34 -10.65
C GLY A 62 -14.87 -1.56 -10.42
N TYR A 63 -14.80 -0.89 -9.29
CA TYR A 63 -13.67 -0.04 -8.95
C TYR A 63 -13.26 -0.22 -7.49
N SER A 64 -12.02 0.16 -7.20
CA SER A 64 -11.54 0.30 -5.83
C SER A 64 -10.71 1.55 -5.66
N ILE A 65 -10.85 2.20 -4.52
CA ILE A 65 -10.10 3.40 -4.15
C ILE A 65 -9.27 3.04 -2.95
N LEU A 66 -7.95 3.10 -3.07
CA LEU A 66 -7.02 2.82 -1.99
C LEU A 66 -6.32 4.12 -1.59
N THR A 67 -6.40 4.43 -0.30
CA THR A 67 -5.61 5.49 0.33
C THR A 67 -4.66 4.84 1.32
N ALA A 68 -3.37 5.15 1.24
CA ALA A 68 -2.38 4.67 2.19
C ALA A 68 -1.58 5.84 2.79
N LEU A 69 -1.42 5.83 4.10
CA LEU A 69 -0.56 6.75 4.84
C LEU A 69 0.54 5.92 5.50
N LYS A 70 1.78 6.20 5.13
CA LYS A 70 2.96 5.54 5.68
C LYS A 70 3.78 6.58 6.43
N SER A 71 4.31 6.22 7.58
CA SER A 71 5.30 6.99 8.31
C SER A 71 6.43 6.08 8.75
N SER A 72 7.65 6.59 8.76
CA SER A 72 8.83 5.88 9.22
C SER A 72 9.77 6.86 9.89
N SER A 73 10.13 6.60 11.13
CA SER A 73 10.94 7.47 11.96
C SER A 73 12.18 6.74 12.44
N THR A 74 13.33 7.39 12.31
CA THR A 74 14.58 6.89 12.90
C THR A 74 14.73 7.49 14.30
N LEU A 75 14.72 6.61 15.31
CA LEU A 75 14.78 6.99 16.73
C LEU A 75 16.23 7.08 17.26
N GLY A 76 17.21 6.72 16.44
CA GLY A 76 18.64 6.68 16.80
C GLY A 76 19.08 5.30 17.30
N TYR A 77 20.39 5.08 17.41
CA TYR A 77 20.98 3.83 17.93
C TYR A 77 20.47 2.54 17.28
N GLY A 78 20.12 2.60 15.99
CA GLY A 78 19.60 1.46 15.23
C GLY A 78 18.08 1.24 15.36
N PHE A 79 17.37 2.04 16.15
CA PHE A 79 15.92 1.94 16.29
C PHE A 79 15.18 2.68 15.16
N GLN A 80 14.21 2.00 14.58
CA GLN A 80 13.30 2.50 13.55
C GLN A 80 11.87 2.13 13.91
N TRP A 81 10.97 3.09 13.77
CA TRP A 81 9.55 2.88 14.01
C TRP A 81 8.75 3.32 12.79
N SER A 82 7.99 2.42 12.21
CA SER A 82 7.21 2.67 10.99
C SER A 82 5.75 2.32 11.21
N ASN A 83 4.85 3.13 10.68
CA ASN A 83 3.42 2.88 10.70
C ASN A 83 2.88 2.96 9.28
N THR A 84 1.98 2.07 8.92
CA THR A 84 1.28 2.04 7.65
C THR A 84 -0.21 1.89 7.92
N PHE A 85 -0.99 2.85 7.47
CA PHE A 85 -2.43 2.80 7.45
C PHE A 85 -2.90 2.71 6.00
N GLU A 86 -3.68 1.70 5.68
CA GLU A 86 -4.28 1.52 4.35
C GLU A 86 -5.79 1.44 4.51
N ASN A 87 -6.50 2.14 3.63
CA ASN A 87 -7.95 2.10 3.54
C ASN A 87 -8.34 1.90 2.07
N GLU A 88 -9.00 0.77 1.79
CA GLU A 88 -9.51 0.45 0.47
C GLU A 88 -11.04 0.41 0.49
N TYR A 89 -11.66 1.27 -0.31
CA TYR A 89 -13.06 1.12 -0.70
C TYR A 89 -13.15 0.19 -1.91
N MET A 90 -14.01 -0.81 -1.86
CA MET A 90 -14.14 -1.85 -2.88
C MET A 90 -15.60 -1.98 -3.30
N ASP A 91 -15.86 -1.77 -4.58
CA ASP A 91 -17.16 -2.02 -5.18
C ASP A 91 -17.02 -2.87 -6.44
N TYR A 92 -16.72 -4.15 -6.26
CA TYR A 92 -16.62 -5.16 -7.34
C TYR A 92 -16.91 -6.57 -6.78
N ASN A 93 -17.27 -7.52 -7.66
CA ASN A 93 -17.74 -8.86 -7.28
C ASN A 93 -18.91 -8.85 -6.26
N ASN A 94 -18.73 -9.57 -5.15
CA ASN A 94 -19.63 -9.66 -4.00
C ASN A 94 -19.45 -8.49 -3.02
N TYR A 95 -18.43 -7.64 -3.20
CA TYR A 95 -18.28 -6.44 -2.41
C TYR A 95 -19.17 -5.34 -3.01
N LYS A 96 -20.17 -4.91 -2.25
CA LYS A 96 -21.09 -3.81 -2.60
C LYS A 96 -20.78 -2.60 -1.72
N GLY A 97 -19.73 -1.88 -2.09
CA GLY A 97 -19.22 -0.75 -1.30
C GLY A 97 -18.61 -1.15 0.05
N ALA A 98 -17.81 -2.22 0.07
CA ALA A 98 -17.12 -2.65 1.28
C ALA A 98 -15.90 -1.78 1.55
N ILE A 99 -15.60 -1.55 2.82
CA ILE A 99 -14.39 -0.84 3.25
C ILE A 99 -13.48 -1.84 3.95
N ARG A 100 -12.21 -1.86 3.54
CA ARG A 100 -11.16 -2.63 4.18
C ARG A 100 -10.10 -1.66 4.71
N SER A 101 -9.93 -1.66 6.02
CA SER A 101 -8.83 -0.93 6.67
C SER A 101 -7.77 -1.92 7.12
N LYS A 102 -6.50 -1.56 6.95
CA LYS A 102 -5.34 -2.27 7.48
C LYS A 102 -4.47 -1.27 8.22
N VAL A 103 -4.05 -1.63 9.43
CA VAL A 103 -3.06 -0.89 10.21
C VAL A 103 -1.89 -1.84 10.44
N GLU A 104 -0.69 -1.36 10.17
CA GLU A 104 0.56 -2.08 10.43
C GLU A 104 1.50 -1.14 11.16
N SER A 105 2.05 -1.59 12.28
CA SER A 105 3.09 -0.88 13.01
C SER A 105 4.29 -1.80 13.15
N LEU A 106 5.44 -1.33 12.70
CA LEU A 106 6.69 -2.06 12.70
C LEU A 106 7.69 -1.31 13.57
N PHE A 107 8.10 -1.95 14.66
CA PHE A 107 9.24 -1.51 15.45
C PHE A 107 10.42 -2.42 15.13
N ARG A 108 11.54 -1.83 14.70
CA ARG A 108 12.75 -2.55 14.31
C ARG A 108 13.94 -1.96 15.04
N TRP A 109 14.80 -2.84 15.55
CA TRP A 109 16.15 -2.50 15.93
C TRP A 109 17.11 -3.19 14.97
N THR A 110 18.10 -2.47 14.47
CA THR A 110 19.10 -3.00 13.56
C THR A 110 20.48 -2.63 14.09
N TYR A 111 21.35 -3.62 14.16
CA TYR A 111 22.75 -3.46 14.55
C TYR A 111 23.62 -4.10 13.49
N GLU A 112 24.56 -3.33 12.95
CA GLU A 112 25.51 -3.82 11.94
C GLU A 112 26.78 -4.34 12.64
N LEU A 113 27.07 -5.62 12.45
CA LEU A 113 28.29 -6.26 12.95
C LEU A 113 29.41 -6.15 11.89
N GLY A 114 30.28 -5.14 12.01
CA GLY A 114 31.55 -4.99 11.26
C GLY A 114 31.86 -3.53 10.90
N ARG A 115 33.12 -3.04 10.83
CA ARG A 115 34.44 -3.65 11.08
C ARG A 115 35.33 -2.59 11.75
N ASN A 116 35.93 -2.92 12.89
CA ASN A 116 37.25 -2.44 13.30
C ASN A 116 38.03 -3.67 13.72
#